data_AF-A0A9D1CK16-F1
#
_entry.id   AF-A0A9D1CK16-F1
#
_cell.length_a   1.000
_cell.length_b   1.000
_cell.length_c   1.000
_cell.angle_alpha   90.00
_cell.angle_beta   90.00
_cell.angle_gamma   90.00
#
_symmetry.space_group_name_H-M   'P 1'
#
loop_
_entity.id
_entity.type
_entity.pdbx_description
1 polymer ?
#
loop_
_entity_poly.entity_id
_entity_poly.type
_entity_poly.pdbx_seq_one_letter_code
_entity_poly.pdbx_strand_id
1 'polypeptide(L)'
;MEEEVLLQEAQLVNHQVRQKALCLSKQSLSTTLYAYTAALCDLGAVTHFMHEFYDQNGWPEIDAFQKETSPLYWEIVEAYQNLSNYAKDARIFDSYHPRWHDLAYQQIVKLLKQVEITSRTGDYQITRDMTLVKKAVLCHTIGLSSEILERQESDSSFQSDDESNWNLLLEMWNLYQNNHRGIDVALDSNSKAQYTEEITPLLSYIDKNYSYRNDYERNRYQEKILTR
;
A
#
# COMPACT_ATOMS: atom_id res chain seq x y z
N MET A 1 9.32 -20.71 -17.50
CA MET A 1 9.39 -19.30 -17.94
C MET A 1 8.67 -18.41 -16.94
N GLU A 2 7.43 -18.71 -16.53
CA GLU A 2 6.74 -17.95 -15.45
C GLU A 2 7.39 -18.11 -14.08
N GLU A 3 7.87 -19.31 -13.71
CA GLU A 3 8.54 -19.56 -12.42
C GLU A 3 9.84 -18.75 -12.25
N GLU A 4 10.61 -18.57 -13.32
CA GLU A 4 11.86 -17.80 -13.31
C GLU A 4 11.61 -16.29 -13.20
N VAL A 5 10.50 -15.79 -13.75
CA VAL A 5 10.06 -14.39 -13.60
C VAL A 5 9.63 -14.10 -12.17
N LEU A 6 8.83 -14.98 -11.55
CA LEU A 6 8.39 -14.82 -10.16
C LEU A 6 9.56 -14.89 -9.16
N LEU A 7 10.58 -15.71 -9.45
CA LEU A 7 11.82 -15.78 -8.66
C LEU A 7 12.59 -14.47 -8.71
N GLN A 8 12.77 -13.91 -9.90
CA GLN A 8 13.44 -12.62 -10.05
C GLN A 8 12.66 -11.51 -9.33
N GLU A 9 11.33 -11.55 -9.35
CA GLU A 9 10.49 -10.61 -8.61
C GLU A 9 10.65 -10.75 -7.09
N ALA A 10 10.58 -11.98 -6.54
CA ALA A 10 10.77 -12.23 -5.11
C ALA A 10 12.16 -11.80 -4.62
N GLN A 11 13.21 -12.11 -5.39
CA GLN A 11 14.59 -11.71 -5.10
C GLN A 11 14.77 -10.20 -5.17
N LEU A 12 14.14 -9.55 -6.15
CA LEU A 12 14.12 -8.09 -6.25
C LEU A 12 13.43 -7.46 -5.05
N VAL A 13 12.29 -8.00 -4.60
CA VAL A 13 11.59 -7.51 -3.40
C VAL A 13 12.48 -7.66 -2.17
N ASN A 14 13.05 -8.84 -1.93
CA ASN A 14 13.95 -9.08 -0.79
C ASN A 14 15.16 -8.12 -0.83
N HIS A 15 15.76 -7.93 -2.01
CA HIS A 15 16.85 -6.97 -2.20
C HIS A 15 16.41 -5.52 -1.90
N GLN A 16 15.27 -5.09 -2.45
CA GLN A 16 14.74 -3.74 -2.22
C GLN A 16 14.39 -3.50 -0.75
N VAL A 17 13.82 -4.50 -0.06
CA VAL A 17 13.54 -4.45 1.38
C VAL A 17 14.83 -4.25 2.17
N ARG A 18 15.88 -5.04 1.86
CA ARG A 18 17.19 -4.94 2.51
C ARG A 18 17.85 -3.58 2.25
N GLN A 19 17.83 -3.10 1.00
CA GLN A 19 18.38 -1.78 0.64
C GLN A 19 17.64 -0.63 1.32
N LYS A 20 16.31 -0.69 1.38
CA LYS A 20 15.46 0.30 2.05
C LYS A 20 15.74 0.33 3.56
N ALA A 21 15.86 -0.83 4.22
CA ALA A 21 16.19 -0.91 5.64
C ALA A 21 17.55 -0.25 5.99
N LEU A 22 18.53 -0.33 5.08
CA LEU A 22 19.87 0.26 5.25
C LEU A 22 19.91 1.79 5.05
N CYS A 23 19.01 2.37 4.26
CA CYS A 23 18.99 3.82 3.97
C CYS A 23 18.05 4.66 4.86
N LEU A 24 17.10 4.04 5.57
CA LEU A 24 15.95 4.75 6.14
C LEU A 24 16.07 5.14 7.63
N SER A 25 17.14 4.77 8.32
CA SER A 25 17.33 5.10 9.76
C SER A 25 17.57 6.60 10.06
N LYS A 26 17.45 7.49 9.07
CA LYS A 26 17.63 8.95 9.20
C LYS A 26 16.65 9.81 8.37
N GLN A 27 15.59 9.24 7.81
CA GLN A 27 14.68 9.96 6.90
C GLN A 27 13.36 10.36 7.58
N SER A 28 12.56 11.19 6.90
CA SER A 28 11.23 11.59 7.36
C SER A 28 10.30 10.39 7.53
N LEU A 29 9.31 10.51 8.41
CA LEU A 29 8.21 9.57 8.59
C LEU A 29 7.49 9.34 7.25
N SER A 30 7.23 10.39 6.46
CA SER A 30 6.64 10.27 5.13
C SER A 30 7.42 9.34 4.20
N THR A 31 8.74 9.50 4.14
CA THR A 31 9.59 8.66 3.26
C THR A 31 9.66 7.22 3.76
N THR A 32 9.73 7.05 5.08
CA THR A 32 9.74 5.74 5.75
C THR A 32 8.45 4.97 5.46
N LEU A 33 7.29 5.60 5.69
CA LEU A 33 5.98 4.97 5.50
C LEU A 33 5.68 4.71 4.03
N TYR A 34 6.11 5.59 3.12
CA TYR A 34 6.03 5.35 1.67
C TYR A 34 6.81 4.09 1.28
N ALA A 35 8.08 4.00 1.68
CA ALA A 35 8.96 2.90 1.32
C ALA A 35 8.46 1.56 1.87
N TYR A 36 7.96 1.56 3.10
CA TYR A 36 7.35 0.40 3.74
C TYR A 36 6.08 -0.06 3.02
N THR A 37 5.16 0.87 2.72
CA THR A 37 3.94 0.58 1.97
C THR A 37 4.26 -0.02 0.61
N ALA A 38 5.21 0.56 -0.12
CA ALA A 38 5.61 0.07 -1.43
C ALA A 38 6.09 -1.39 -1.35
N ALA A 39 6.89 -1.72 -0.35
CA ALA A 39 7.43 -3.07 -0.19
C ALA A 39 6.36 -4.08 0.26
N LEU A 40 5.40 -3.68 1.10
CA LEU A 40 4.24 -4.53 1.40
C LEU A 40 3.42 -4.82 0.15
N CYS A 41 3.20 -3.81 -0.71
CA CYS A 41 2.46 -4.02 -1.96
C CYS A 41 3.17 -5.02 -2.89
N ASP A 42 4.49 -4.90 -3.02
CA ASP A 42 5.27 -5.82 -3.82
C ASP A 42 5.24 -7.25 -3.24
N LEU A 43 5.37 -7.38 -1.92
CA LEU A 43 5.21 -8.67 -1.23
C LEU A 43 3.82 -9.28 -1.50
N GLY A 44 2.75 -8.49 -1.34
CA GLY A 44 1.39 -8.97 -1.51
C GLY A 44 1.09 -9.45 -2.93
N ALA A 45 1.63 -8.77 -3.94
CA ALA A 45 1.53 -9.20 -5.34
C ALA A 45 2.21 -10.56 -5.55
N VAL A 46 3.45 -10.70 -5.08
CA VAL A 46 4.21 -11.95 -5.22
C VAL A 46 3.54 -13.10 -4.44
N THR A 47 3.09 -12.86 -3.21
CA THR A 47 2.35 -13.86 -2.41
C THR A 47 1.08 -14.32 -3.12
N HIS A 48 0.33 -13.39 -3.71
CA HIS A 48 -0.89 -13.71 -4.46
C HIS A 48 -0.59 -14.62 -5.65
N PHE A 49 0.41 -14.29 -6.47
CA PHE A 49 0.78 -15.13 -7.62
C PHE A 49 1.31 -16.50 -7.19
N MET A 50 1.98 -16.59 -6.04
CA MET A 50 2.39 -17.89 -5.49
C MET A 50 1.22 -18.73 -4.99
N HIS A 51 0.19 -18.11 -4.42
CA HIS A 51 -1.04 -18.81 -4.04
C HIS A 51 -1.73 -19.36 -5.29
N GLU A 52 -1.88 -18.55 -6.35
CA GLU A 52 -2.44 -19.02 -7.62
C GLU A 52 -1.64 -20.19 -8.20
N PHE A 53 -0.30 -20.12 -8.14
CA PHE A 53 0.56 -21.22 -8.58
C PHE A 53 0.34 -22.49 -7.75
N TYR A 54 0.31 -22.41 -6.42
CA TYR A 54 0.16 -23.58 -5.56
C TYR A 54 -1.26 -24.16 -5.57
N ASP A 55 -2.28 -23.34 -5.80
CA ASP A 55 -3.65 -23.83 -6.00
C ASP A 55 -3.74 -24.70 -7.26
N GLN A 56 -2.90 -24.46 -8.27
CA GLN A 56 -2.84 -25.26 -9.50
C GLN A 56 -1.89 -26.46 -9.39
N ASN A 57 -0.78 -26.32 -8.67
CA ASN A 57 0.33 -27.29 -8.68
C ASN A 57 0.46 -28.11 -7.38
N GLY A 58 -0.36 -27.81 -6.37
CA GLY A 58 -0.31 -28.42 -5.05
C GLY A 58 0.54 -27.62 -4.06
N TRP A 59 0.02 -27.46 -2.85
CA TRP A 59 0.70 -26.72 -1.77
C TRP A 59 1.90 -27.50 -1.19
N PRO A 60 2.97 -26.80 -0.78
CA PRO A 60 4.10 -27.43 -0.11
C PRO A 60 3.68 -28.03 1.25
N GLU A 61 3.99 -29.31 1.49
CA GLU A 61 3.72 -29.99 2.75
C GLU A 61 4.75 -29.60 3.83
N ILE A 62 4.30 -29.39 5.07
CA ILE A 62 5.09 -28.89 6.21
C ILE A 62 6.29 -29.82 6.56
N ASP A 63 6.17 -31.11 6.29
CA ASP A 63 7.19 -32.12 6.61
C ASP A 63 8.11 -32.47 5.42
N ALA A 64 7.88 -31.85 4.26
CA ALA A 64 8.62 -32.14 3.04
C ALA A 64 9.95 -31.37 2.95
N PHE A 65 10.88 -31.62 3.87
CA PHE A 65 12.28 -31.23 3.70
C PHE A 65 12.99 -31.97 2.54
N GLN A 66 12.29 -32.88 1.84
CA GLN A 66 12.86 -33.75 0.81
C GLN A 66 12.05 -33.85 -0.51
N LYS A 67 10.92 -33.16 -0.64
CA LYS A 67 10.30 -32.95 -1.97
C LYS A 67 10.59 -31.52 -2.39
N GLU A 68 10.76 -31.32 -3.69
CA GLU A 68 11.01 -30.07 -4.41
C GLU A 68 9.98 -28.98 -4.03
N THR A 69 10.07 -28.46 -2.81
CA THR A 69 9.36 -27.24 -2.40
C THR A 69 10.08 -26.11 -3.11
N SER A 70 9.38 -25.43 -4.02
CA SER A 70 9.98 -24.35 -4.80
C SER A 70 10.64 -23.35 -3.84
N PRO A 71 11.95 -23.06 -3.98
CA PRO A 71 12.70 -22.13 -3.12
C PRO A 71 12.00 -20.78 -2.92
N LEU A 72 11.14 -20.41 -3.88
CA LEU A 72 10.27 -19.24 -3.90
C LEU A 72 9.44 -19.01 -2.63
N TYR A 73 8.79 -20.04 -2.08
CA TYR A 73 7.95 -19.88 -0.90
C TYR A 73 8.78 -19.39 0.30
N TRP A 74 9.97 -19.95 0.46
CA TRP A 74 10.86 -19.59 1.56
C TRP A 74 11.47 -18.20 1.39
N GLU A 75 11.74 -17.74 0.16
CA GLU A 75 12.17 -16.37 -0.12
C GLU A 75 11.09 -15.34 0.29
N ILE A 76 9.81 -15.64 0.09
CA ILE A 76 8.69 -14.78 0.49
C ILE A 76 8.54 -14.73 2.02
N VAL A 77 8.63 -15.89 2.67
CA VAL A 77 8.64 -15.98 4.14
C VAL A 77 9.77 -15.12 4.72
N GLU A 78 10.96 -15.20 4.14
CA GLU A 78 12.10 -14.39 4.54
C GLU A 78 11.87 -12.89 4.28
N ALA A 79 11.36 -12.51 3.11
CA ALA A 79 11.05 -11.12 2.76
C ALA A 79 10.03 -10.52 3.75
N TYR A 80 9.00 -11.27 4.13
CA TYR A 80 8.03 -10.85 5.14
C TYR A 80 8.68 -10.65 6.51
N GLN A 81 9.49 -11.61 6.98
CA GLN A 81 10.21 -11.47 8.26
C GLN A 81 11.09 -10.22 8.29
N ASN A 82 11.80 -9.94 7.19
CA ASN A 82 12.62 -8.74 7.05
C ASN A 82 11.79 -7.45 7.13
N LEU A 83 10.62 -7.42 6.47
CA LEU A 83 9.69 -6.30 6.53
C LEU A 83 9.10 -6.07 7.94
N SER A 84 8.71 -7.15 8.63
CA SER A 84 8.20 -7.05 10.00
C SER A 84 9.28 -6.56 10.97
N ASN A 85 10.53 -7.01 10.81
CA ASN A 85 11.64 -6.52 11.62
C ASN A 85 11.90 -5.04 11.35
N TYR A 86 11.91 -4.63 10.08
CA TYR A 86 12.03 -3.23 9.70
C TYR A 86 10.93 -2.36 10.33
N ALA A 87 9.66 -2.79 10.28
CA ALA A 87 8.55 -2.02 10.87
C ALA A 87 8.68 -1.85 12.39
N LYS A 88 9.20 -2.87 13.07
CA LYS A 88 9.49 -2.83 14.52
C LYS A 88 10.64 -1.86 14.82
N ASP A 89 11.73 -1.95 14.08
CA ASP A 89 12.90 -1.07 14.26
C ASP A 89 12.54 0.40 13.98
N ALA A 90 11.69 0.63 12.98
CA ALA A 90 11.15 1.94 12.64
C ALA A 90 9.98 2.39 13.54
N ARG A 91 9.54 1.56 14.49
CA ARG A 91 8.46 1.84 15.46
C ARG A 91 7.13 2.31 14.82
N ILE A 92 6.86 1.87 13.59
CA ILE A 92 5.68 2.29 12.81
C ILE A 92 4.38 1.99 13.56
N PHE A 93 4.35 0.85 14.26
CA PHE A 93 3.16 0.36 14.95
C PHE A 93 3.15 0.58 16.47
N ASP A 94 4.11 1.36 17.00
CA ASP A 94 4.19 1.59 18.44
C ASP A 94 3.04 2.47 18.93
N SER A 95 2.31 1.98 19.95
CA SER A 95 1.27 2.74 20.65
C SER A 95 1.80 3.94 21.45
N TYR A 96 3.11 4.01 21.65
CA TYR A 96 3.81 5.13 22.30
C TYR A 96 4.36 6.15 21.29
N HIS A 97 4.06 6.00 20.00
CA HIS A 97 4.44 7.00 19.01
C HIS A 97 3.81 8.35 19.39
N PRO A 98 4.56 9.49 19.36
CA PRO A 98 4.03 10.79 19.78
C PRO A 98 2.71 11.17 19.09
N ARG A 99 2.54 10.70 17.84
CA ARG A 99 1.35 10.91 17.00
C ARG A 99 0.21 9.92 17.22
N TRP A 100 0.28 9.00 18.19
CA TRP A 100 -0.76 7.99 18.37
C TRP A 100 -2.16 8.58 18.66
N HIS A 101 -2.21 9.82 19.15
CA HIS A 101 -3.45 10.55 19.40
C HIS A 101 -4.02 11.24 18.15
N ASP A 102 -3.23 11.39 17.08
CA ASP A 102 -3.68 11.99 15.83
C ASP A 102 -4.55 11.01 15.05
N LEU A 103 -5.78 11.44 14.73
CA LEU A 103 -6.73 10.60 14.00
C LEU A 103 -6.18 10.16 12.64
N ALA A 104 -5.50 11.05 11.91
CA ALA A 104 -4.90 10.71 10.61
C ALA A 104 -3.78 9.66 10.78
N TYR A 105 -2.95 9.77 11.82
CA TYR A 105 -1.93 8.77 12.11
C TYR A 105 -2.54 7.40 12.45
N GLN A 106 -3.61 7.37 13.25
CA GLN A 106 -4.34 6.14 13.54
C GLN A 106 -4.92 5.49 12.26
N GLN A 107 -5.45 6.30 11.33
CA GLN A 107 -5.95 5.79 10.04
C GLN A 107 -4.81 5.26 9.15
N ILE A 108 -3.65 5.92 9.11
CA ILE A 108 -2.46 5.42 8.42
C ILE A 108 -2.04 4.06 8.98
N VAL A 109 -1.94 3.95 10.31
CA VAL A 109 -1.58 2.69 10.98
C VAL A 109 -2.61 1.60 10.70
N LYS A 110 -3.90 1.92 10.73
CA LYS A 110 -4.98 0.98 10.41
C LYS A 110 -4.84 0.46 8.98
N LEU A 111 -4.66 1.36 8.01
CA LEU A 111 -4.45 1.01 6.61
C LEU A 111 -3.22 0.11 6.44
N LEU A 112 -2.09 0.49 7.02
CA LEU A 112 -0.84 -0.29 6.95
C LEU A 112 -1.00 -1.71 7.51
N LYS A 113 -1.67 -1.88 8.66
CA LYS A 113 -1.95 -3.20 9.22
C LYS A 113 -2.80 -4.05 8.27
N GLN A 114 -3.80 -3.43 7.64
CA GLN A 114 -4.65 -4.14 6.69
C GLN A 114 -3.88 -4.54 5.43
N VAL A 115 -3.03 -3.66 4.91
CA VAL A 115 -2.11 -3.96 3.79
C VAL A 115 -1.13 -5.07 4.19
N GLU A 116 -0.57 -5.05 5.40
CA GLU A 116 0.32 -6.12 5.87
C GLU A 116 -0.38 -7.48 5.93
N ILE A 117 -1.56 -7.56 6.56
CA ILE A 117 -2.33 -8.79 6.67
C ILE A 117 -2.61 -9.38 5.29
N THR A 118 -3.18 -8.57 4.40
CA THR A 118 -3.55 -9.01 3.04
C THR A 118 -2.34 -9.37 2.19
N SER A 119 -1.20 -8.70 2.38
CA SER A 119 0.05 -9.04 1.68
C SER A 119 0.63 -10.37 2.13
N ARG A 120 0.43 -10.73 3.40
CA ARG A 120 0.85 -12.03 3.96
C ARG A 120 -0.09 -13.16 3.57
N THR A 121 -1.39 -12.91 3.53
CA THR A 121 -2.40 -13.95 3.25
C THR A 121 -2.65 -14.16 1.77
N GLY A 122 -2.03 -13.37 0.88
CA GLY A 122 -2.28 -13.43 -0.55
C GLY A 122 -3.71 -13.01 -0.95
N ASP A 123 -4.47 -12.41 -0.02
CA ASP A 123 -5.83 -11.89 -0.25
C ASP A 123 -5.73 -10.52 -0.95
N TYR A 124 -5.14 -10.54 -2.14
CA TYR A 124 -4.89 -9.38 -2.97
C TYR A 124 -5.99 -9.33 -4.04
N GLN A 125 -7.10 -8.68 -3.72
CA GLN A 125 -8.30 -8.63 -4.57
C GLN A 125 -8.13 -7.59 -5.68
N ILE A 126 -7.19 -7.85 -6.60
CA ILE A 126 -6.89 -6.96 -7.72
C ILE A 126 -6.35 -7.76 -8.90
N THR A 127 -6.62 -7.31 -10.12
CA THR A 127 -5.95 -7.85 -11.31
C THR A 127 -4.48 -7.51 -11.33
N ARG A 128 -3.69 -8.39 -11.97
CA ARG A 128 -2.26 -8.18 -12.22
C ARG A 128 -1.96 -6.81 -12.85
N ASP A 129 -2.80 -6.37 -13.80
CA ASP A 129 -2.64 -5.09 -14.51
C ASP A 129 -2.83 -3.87 -13.61
N MET A 130 -3.50 -4.03 -12.47
CA MET A 130 -3.85 -2.95 -11.56
C MET A 130 -2.98 -2.91 -10.31
N THR A 131 -2.11 -3.89 -10.10
CA THR A 131 -1.16 -3.97 -8.97
C THR A 131 -0.32 -2.69 -8.83
N LEU A 132 0.20 -2.15 -9.95
CA LEU A 132 0.98 -0.91 -9.95
C LEU A 132 0.14 0.30 -9.55
N VAL A 133 -1.12 0.37 -10.00
CA VAL A 133 -2.04 1.47 -9.66
C VAL A 133 -2.40 1.41 -8.18
N LYS A 134 -2.73 0.22 -7.64
CA LYS A 134 -3.00 0.03 -6.21
C LYS A 134 -1.80 0.42 -5.35
N LYS A 135 -0.60 -0.03 -5.73
CA LYS A 135 0.65 0.37 -5.07
C LYS A 135 0.80 1.88 -5.06
N ALA A 136 0.61 2.53 -6.20
CA ALA A 136 0.74 3.97 -6.33
C ALA A 136 -0.27 4.72 -5.45
N VAL A 137 -1.55 4.33 -5.48
CA VAL A 137 -2.62 4.88 -4.63
C VAL A 137 -2.26 4.77 -3.15
N LEU A 138 -1.87 3.58 -2.68
CA LEU A 138 -1.55 3.34 -1.28
C LEU A 138 -0.33 4.17 -0.84
N CYS A 139 0.72 4.16 -1.64
CA CYS A 139 1.95 4.89 -1.33
C CYS A 139 1.72 6.41 -1.31
N HIS A 140 0.98 6.96 -2.27
CA HIS A 140 0.68 8.40 -2.31
C HIS A 140 -0.29 8.81 -1.20
N THR A 141 -1.32 8.01 -0.91
CA THR A 141 -2.26 8.29 0.20
C THR A 141 -1.53 8.36 1.54
N ILE A 142 -0.69 7.36 1.84
CA ILE A 142 0.08 7.32 3.09
C ILE A 142 1.17 8.39 3.10
N GLY A 143 1.88 8.56 1.98
CA GLY A 143 2.95 9.56 1.84
C GLY A 143 2.45 10.98 2.09
N LEU A 144 1.42 11.42 1.36
CA LEU A 144 0.85 12.76 1.50
C LEU A 144 0.25 12.99 2.89
N SER A 145 -0.50 12.02 3.43
CA SER A 145 -1.07 12.14 4.77
C SER A 145 0.02 12.28 5.83
N SER A 146 1.11 11.54 5.68
CA SER A 146 2.26 11.58 6.60
C SER A 146 3.04 12.89 6.47
N GLU A 147 3.21 13.41 5.25
CA GLU A 147 3.89 14.68 5.02
C GLU A 147 3.11 15.85 5.64
N ILE A 148 1.79 15.90 5.43
CA ILE A 148 0.93 16.92 6.06
C ILE A 148 1.07 16.86 7.58
N LEU A 149 0.99 15.66 8.16
CA LEU A 149 1.19 15.45 9.59
C LEU A 149 2.56 15.98 10.05
N GLU A 150 3.63 15.71 9.31
CA GLU A 150 4.98 16.20 9.63
C GLU A 150 5.08 17.73 9.60
N ARG A 151 4.52 18.36 8.57
CA ARG A 151 4.51 19.82 8.45
C ARG A 151 3.71 20.47 9.57
N GLN A 152 2.60 19.85 9.96
CA GLN A 152 1.72 20.33 11.02
C GLN A 152 2.32 20.30 12.43
N GLU A 153 3.42 19.56 12.64
CA GLU A 153 4.17 19.65 13.90
C GLU A 153 4.88 21.00 14.06
N SER A 154 5.35 21.57 12.95
CA SER A 154 6.03 22.85 12.92
C SER A 154 5.10 24.04 12.67
N ASP A 155 4.02 23.81 11.93
CA ASP A 155 3.00 24.80 11.59
C ASP A 155 1.62 24.14 11.54
N SER A 156 0.86 24.26 12.63
CA SER A 156 -0.48 23.65 12.74
C SER A 156 -1.49 24.20 11.72
N SER A 157 -1.20 25.33 11.08
CA SER A 157 -2.02 25.93 10.02
C SER A 157 -1.57 25.57 8.61
N PHE A 158 -0.57 24.70 8.48
CA PHE A 158 -0.02 24.29 7.20
C PHE A 158 -1.11 23.79 6.24
N GLN A 159 -1.06 24.32 5.03
CA GLN A 159 -1.79 23.81 3.87
C GLN A 159 -0.81 23.61 2.72
N SER A 160 -0.88 22.47 2.04
CA SER A 160 -0.07 22.17 0.85
C SER A 160 -0.59 22.93 -0.36
N ASP A 161 0.26 23.50 -1.21
CA ASP A 161 -0.10 24.11 -2.49
C ASP A 161 0.30 23.24 -3.71
N ASP A 162 0.75 21.99 -3.47
CA ASP A 162 1.15 21.04 -4.52
C ASP A 162 -0.05 20.36 -5.19
N GLU A 163 -0.89 21.16 -5.84
CA GLU A 163 -2.10 20.69 -6.53
C GLU A 163 -1.83 19.55 -7.51
N SER A 164 -0.63 19.50 -8.10
CA SER A 164 -0.25 18.46 -9.06
C SER A 164 -0.21 17.06 -8.42
N ASN A 165 0.38 16.95 -7.24
CA ASN A 165 0.52 15.68 -6.54
C ASN A 165 -0.84 15.18 -5.99
N TRP A 166 -1.67 16.11 -5.53
CA TRP A 166 -3.05 15.79 -5.14
C TRP A 166 -3.91 15.34 -6.33
N ASN A 167 -3.87 16.06 -7.45
CA ASN A 167 -4.61 15.70 -8.66
C ASN A 167 -4.17 14.33 -9.20
N LEU A 168 -2.87 14.04 -9.17
CA LEU A 168 -2.34 12.73 -9.54
C LEU A 168 -2.93 11.63 -8.64
N LEU A 169 -2.97 11.83 -7.32
CA LEU A 169 -3.59 10.87 -6.40
C LEU A 169 -5.08 10.66 -6.73
N LEU A 170 -5.84 11.73 -7.00
CA LEU A 170 -7.25 11.62 -7.37
C LEU A 170 -7.46 10.84 -8.68
N GLU A 171 -6.61 11.07 -9.69
CA GLU A 171 -6.67 10.33 -10.95
C GLU A 171 -6.37 8.85 -10.75
N MET A 172 -5.30 8.51 -10.02
CA MET A 172 -4.96 7.13 -9.69
C MET A 172 -6.05 6.45 -8.86
N TRP A 173 -6.64 7.18 -7.91
CA TRP A 173 -7.73 6.68 -7.08
C TRP A 173 -8.96 6.35 -7.91
N ASN A 174 -9.33 7.24 -8.83
CA ASN A 174 -10.45 7.03 -9.74
C ASN A 174 -10.21 5.83 -10.67
N LEU A 175 -9.00 5.70 -11.21
CA LEU A 175 -8.61 4.53 -12.01
C LEU A 175 -8.71 3.25 -11.19
N TYR A 176 -8.23 3.26 -9.94
CA TYR A 176 -8.32 2.11 -9.05
C TYR A 176 -9.77 1.74 -8.73
N GLN A 177 -10.61 2.69 -8.33
CA GLN A 177 -12.03 2.44 -8.07
C GLN A 177 -12.76 1.82 -9.27
N ASN A 178 -12.49 2.30 -10.48
CA ASN A 178 -13.21 1.85 -11.67
C ASN A 178 -12.67 0.54 -12.27
N ASN A 179 -11.40 0.20 -12.02
CA ASN A 179 -10.74 -0.92 -12.70
C ASN A 179 -10.17 -1.98 -11.74
N HIS A 180 -10.43 -1.90 -10.43
CA HIS A 180 -9.89 -2.85 -9.44
C HIS A 180 -10.29 -4.33 -9.67
N ARG A 181 -11.20 -4.64 -10.60
CA ARG A 181 -11.65 -6.01 -10.92
C ARG A 181 -11.41 -6.32 -12.39
N GLY A 182 -11.05 -7.57 -12.66
CA GLY A 182 -10.84 -8.08 -14.02
C GLY A 182 -12.15 -8.29 -14.76
N ILE A 183 -12.02 -8.47 -16.07
CA ILE A 183 -13.14 -8.67 -17.01
C ILE A 183 -13.99 -9.91 -16.65
N ASP A 184 -13.45 -10.87 -15.88
CA ASP A 184 -14.07 -12.18 -15.60
C ASP A 184 -14.84 -12.30 -14.26
N VAL A 185 -15.00 -11.24 -13.47
CA VAL A 185 -15.75 -11.33 -12.20
C VAL A 185 -17.18 -10.81 -12.39
N ALA A 186 -18.16 -11.73 -12.44
CA ALA A 186 -19.59 -11.39 -12.48
C ALA A 186 -19.97 -10.50 -11.28
N LEU A 187 -20.54 -9.33 -11.56
CA LEU A 187 -20.72 -8.23 -10.61
C LEU A 187 -21.91 -8.42 -9.65
N ASP A 188 -21.68 -8.13 -8.37
CA ASP A 188 -22.62 -7.38 -7.53
C ASP A 188 -22.27 -5.89 -7.72
N SER A 189 -23.25 -5.06 -8.08
CA SER A 189 -23.12 -3.62 -8.25
C SER A 189 -22.64 -2.87 -7.00
N ASN A 190 -22.59 -3.50 -5.82
CA ASN A 190 -22.17 -2.88 -4.56
C ASN A 190 -20.69 -3.07 -4.22
N SER A 191 -19.92 -3.67 -5.11
CA SER A 191 -18.57 -4.13 -4.79
C SER A 191 -17.54 -3.00 -4.89
N LYS A 192 -16.93 -2.61 -3.76
CA LYS A 192 -15.93 -1.54 -3.68
C LYS A 192 -14.50 -2.06 -3.88
N ALA A 193 -13.59 -1.18 -4.27
CA ALA A 193 -12.16 -1.52 -4.32
C ALA A 193 -11.61 -1.84 -2.94
N GLN A 194 -10.62 -2.73 -2.89
CA GLN A 194 -9.97 -3.10 -1.64
C GLN A 194 -9.35 -1.85 -0.97
N TYR A 195 -9.52 -1.74 0.34
CA TYR A 195 -9.12 -0.61 1.20
C TYR A 195 -9.88 0.71 1.01
N THR A 196 -11.04 0.70 0.35
CA THR A 196 -11.86 1.93 0.18
C THR A 196 -12.22 2.58 1.50
N GLU A 197 -12.54 1.78 2.52
CA GLU A 197 -12.96 2.29 3.83
C GLU A 197 -11.82 2.94 4.60
N GLU A 198 -10.59 2.48 4.41
CA GLU A 198 -9.38 3.01 5.03
C GLU A 198 -8.79 4.21 4.28
N ILE A 199 -8.88 4.21 2.95
CA ILE A 199 -8.34 5.29 2.09
C ILE A 199 -9.24 6.54 2.17
N THR A 200 -10.56 6.38 2.18
CA THR A 200 -11.51 7.52 2.11
C THR A 200 -11.31 8.57 3.23
N PRO A 201 -11.14 8.18 4.51
CA PRO A 201 -10.83 9.13 5.58
C PRO A 201 -9.52 9.88 5.37
N LEU A 202 -8.50 9.21 4.82
CA LEU A 202 -7.19 9.80 4.53
C LEU A 202 -7.27 10.78 3.35
N LEU A 203 -8.00 10.43 2.27
CA LEU A 203 -8.27 11.38 1.18
C LEU A 203 -9.01 12.62 1.68
N SER A 204 -9.97 12.45 2.59
CA SER A 204 -10.68 13.58 3.21
C SER A 204 -9.77 14.43 4.10
N TYR A 205 -8.81 13.80 4.79
CA TYR A 205 -7.79 14.50 5.56
C TYR A 205 -6.85 15.29 4.65
N ILE A 206 -6.37 14.68 3.55
CA ILE A 206 -5.54 15.35 2.54
C ILE A 206 -6.29 16.56 1.97
N ASP A 207 -7.50 16.39 1.47
CA ASP A 207 -8.31 17.44 0.85
C ASP A 207 -8.53 18.67 1.76
N LYS A 208 -8.65 18.47 3.09
CA LYS A 208 -8.79 19.57 4.06
C LYS A 208 -7.51 20.38 4.27
N ASN A 209 -6.36 19.78 3.98
CA ASN A 209 -5.04 20.36 4.21
C ASN A 209 -4.34 20.74 2.89
N TYR A 210 -5.10 20.82 1.80
CA TYR A 210 -4.65 21.40 0.54
C TYR A 210 -5.25 22.79 0.34
N SER A 211 -4.38 23.73 -0.03
CA SER A 211 -4.68 25.13 -0.31
C SER A 211 -5.40 25.25 -1.65
N TYR A 212 -6.67 24.86 -1.74
CA TYR A 212 -7.42 25.13 -2.96
C TYR A 212 -7.58 26.64 -3.14
N ARG A 213 -6.88 27.21 -4.13
CA ARG A 213 -7.17 28.55 -4.64
C ARG A 213 -8.46 28.51 -5.48
N ASN A 214 -9.61 28.34 -4.82
CA ASN A 214 -11.01 28.47 -5.27
C ASN A 214 -11.82 27.18 -5.06
N ASP A 215 -12.93 27.32 -4.33
CA ASP A 215 -13.99 26.31 -4.16
C ASP A 215 -14.58 25.79 -5.50
N TYR A 216 -14.36 26.52 -6.61
CA TYR A 216 -14.82 26.14 -7.95
C TYR A 216 -14.14 24.88 -8.49
N GLU A 217 -12.82 24.75 -8.34
CA GLU A 217 -12.09 23.57 -8.85
C GLU A 217 -12.34 22.35 -7.95
N ARG A 218 -12.38 22.55 -6.64
CA ARG A 218 -12.77 21.52 -5.66
C ARG A 218 -14.14 20.90 -5.98
N ASN A 219 -15.16 21.73 -6.24
CA ASN A 219 -16.51 21.27 -6.58
C ASN A 219 -16.56 20.50 -7.91
N ARG A 220 -15.82 20.96 -8.92
CA ARG A 220 -15.76 20.28 -10.24
C ARG A 220 -15.13 18.88 -10.16
N TYR A 221 -14.14 18.70 -9.30
CA TYR A 221 -13.49 17.39 -9.10
C TYR A 221 -14.30 16.48 -8.17
N GLN A 222 -14.87 17.01 -7.09
CA GLN A 222 -15.76 16.24 -6.19
C GLN A 222 -17.02 15.74 -6.92
N GLU A 223 -17.64 16.56 -7.79
CA GLU A 223 -18.76 16.12 -8.63
C GLU A 223 -18.36 14.97 -9.56
N LYS A 224 -17.17 15.01 -10.16
CA LYS A 224 -16.68 13.94 -11.04
C LYS A 224 -16.40 12.61 -10.34
N ILE A 225 -16.02 12.64 -9.05
CA ILE A 225 -15.58 11.47 -8.29
C ILE A 225 -16.71 10.87 -7.43
N LEU A 226 -17.71 11.66 -7.03
CA LEU A 226 -18.78 11.23 -6.10
C LEU A 226 -20.14 10.96 -6.76
N THR A 227 -20.32 11.25 -8.06
CA THR A 227 -21.62 11.02 -8.77
C THR A 227 -21.57 10.02 -9.92
N ARG A 228 -20.60 9.10 -9.95
CA ARG A 228 -20.61 7.95 -10.86
C ARG A 228 -20.23 6.67 -10.14
#